data_AF-A0A3D3CQ60-F1
#
_entry.id   AF-A0A3D3CQ60-F1
#
_cell.length_a   1.000
_cell.length_b   1.000
_cell.length_c   1.000
_cell.angle_alpha   90.00
_cell.angle_beta   90.00
_cell.angle_gamma   90.00
#
_symmetry.space_group_name_H-M   'P 1'
#
loop_
_entity.id
_entity.type
_entity.pdbx_description
1 polymer ?
#
loop_
_entity_poly.entity_id
_entity_poly.type
_entity_poly.pdbx_seq_one_letter_code
_entity_poly.pdbx_strand_id
1 'polypeptide(L)'
;YAGDITAADIKGDGLESIWYVAKPDYTVMLAFSQLVGNDGIQYDSTYKPGTGKTFYMTDDRGVTLYSFSFDKSDTNNYTKPDFSNDAFWPIFQISTIQNTPSTLDKTMFSTINEFGKPQLTYKGWPVYRFGPDSLIRGNSKGISVPTPGIWPVMDEFTAAAP
;
A
#
# COMPACT_ATOMS: atom_id res chain seq x y z
N TYR A 1 -19.67 5.71 -20.78
CA TYR A 1 -18.44 5.96 -21.55
C TYR A 1 -18.40 4.92 -22.65
N ALA A 2 -18.31 5.36 -23.90
CA ALA A 2 -18.34 4.53 -25.09
C ALA A 2 -17.08 4.88 -25.90
N GLY A 3 -16.15 3.93 -26.02
CA GLY A 3 -14.86 4.21 -26.64
C GLY A 3 -13.87 3.04 -26.70
N ASP A 4 -14.08 1.98 -25.92
CA ASP A 4 -13.18 0.82 -25.95
C ASP A 4 -13.67 -0.16 -27.01
N ILE A 5 -12.91 -0.26 -28.12
CA ILE A 5 -13.23 -1.13 -29.26
C ILE A 5 -12.37 -2.41 -29.20
N THR A 6 -11.28 -2.41 -28.42
CA THR A 6 -10.42 -3.57 -28.20
C THR A 6 -10.06 -3.75 -26.72
N ALA A 7 -9.80 -4.98 -26.27
CA ALA A 7 -9.41 -5.30 -24.89
C ALA A 7 -8.06 -4.68 -24.44
N ALA A 8 -7.35 -4.00 -25.35
CA ALA A 8 -6.09 -3.31 -25.09
C ALA A 8 -6.24 -1.78 -24.96
N ASP A 9 -7.43 -1.23 -25.20
CA ASP A 9 -7.68 0.21 -25.00
C ASP A 9 -7.75 0.53 -23.50
N ILE A 10 -6.88 1.43 -23.03
CA ILE A 10 -6.84 1.91 -21.64
C ILE A 10 -7.15 3.41 -21.55
N LYS A 11 -7.98 3.95 -22.46
CA LYS A 11 -8.20 5.40 -22.63
C LYS A 11 -8.93 6.06 -21.45
N GLY A 12 -9.40 5.28 -20.48
CA GLY A 12 -9.94 5.75 -19.19
C GLY A 12 -8.99 5.57 -18.01
N ASP A 13 -7.81 4.95 -18.18
CA ASP A 13 -6.83 4.75 -17.10
C ASP A 13 -6.19 6.08 -16.72
N GLY A 14 -6.33 6.49 -15.44
CA GLY A 14 -5.88 7.78 -14.94
C GLY A 14 -6.83 8.96 -15.21
N LEU A 15 -8.03 8.73 -15.77
CA LEU A 15 -8.99 9.82 -16.01
C LEU A 15 -9.52 10.37 -14.67
N GLU A 16 -9.34 11.68 -14.47
CA GLU A 16 -9.67 12.43 -13.23
C GLU A 16 -8.99 11.90 -11.95
N SER A 17 -7.94 11.07 -12.07
CA SER A 17 -7.36 10.33 -10.95
C SER A 17 -8.36 9.40 -10.24
N ILE A 18 -9.51 9.06 -10.83
CA ILE A 18 -10.55 8.24 -10.19
C ILE A 18 -10.70 6.87 -10.87
N TRP A 19 -10.39 6.79 -12.18
CA TRP A 19 -10.54 5.57 -12.96
C TRP A 19 -9.20 4.86 -13.18
N TYR A 20 -9.11 3.60 -12.74
CA TYR A 20 -7.93 2.76 -12.92
C TYR A 20 -8.33 1.42 -13.50
N VAL A 21 -7.62 0.99 -14.53
CA VAL A 21 -7.80 -0.37 -15.08
C VAL A 21 -7.06 -1.35 -14.18
N ALA A 22 -7.82 -2.14 -13.41
CA ALA A 22 -7.24 -3.25 -12.67
C ALA A 22 -6.84 -4.35 -13.65
N LYS A 23 -5.54 -4.64 -13.74
CA LYS A 23 -5.02 -5.79 -14.49
C LYS A 23 -4.62 -6.90 -13.53
N PRO A 24 -4.82 -8.18 -13.91
CA PRO A 24 -4.50 -9.32 -13.05
C PRO A 24 -2.99 -9.47 -12.78
N ASP A 25 -2.14 -8.77 -13.53
CA ASP A 25 -0.69 -8.80 -13.44
C ASP A 25 -0.09 -7.59 -12.71
N TYR A 26 -0.87 -6.88 -11.89
CA TYR A 26 -0.35 -5.76 -11.09
C TYR A 26 0.26 -6.22 -9.77
N THR A 27 1.45 -5.73 -9.47
CA THR A 27 2.15 -5.96 -8.19
C THR A 27 1.37 -5.36 -7.02
N VAL A 28 0.78 -4.19 -7.24
CA VAL A 28 -0.07 -3.46 -6.29
C VAL A 28 -1.26 -2.84 -7.04
N MET A 29 -2.37 -2.68 -6.36
CA MET A 29 -3.57 -1.98 -6.85
C MET A 29 -3.73 -0.64 -6.13
N LEU A 30 -4.60 0.23 -6.64
CA LEU A 30 -4.98 1.49 -5.99
C LEU A 30 -6.42 1.43 -5.49
N ALA A 31 -6.66 2.03 -4.34
CA ALA A 31 -7.98 2.23 -3.75
C ALA A 31 -8.21 3.72 -3.44
N PHE A 32 -9.46 4.16 -3.50
CA PHE A 32 -9.90 5.50 -3.11
C PHE A 32 -11.04 5.40 -2.09
N SER A 33 -10.72 5.44 -0.81
CA SER A 33 -11.71 5.27 0.24
C SER A 33 -11.45 6.15 1.44
N GLN A 34 -12.47 6.28 2.28
CA GLN A 34 -12.33 6.83 3.61
C GLN A 34 -11.45 5.90 4.44
N LEU A 35 -10.44 6.46 5.12
CA LEU A 35 -9.65 5.69 6.09
C LEU A 35 -10.40 5.59 7.41
N VAL A 36 -10.38 4.40 8.01
CA VAL A 36 -10.94 4.09 9.33
C VAL A 36 -9.86 3.39 10.16
N GLY A 37 -9.54 3.95 11.32
CA GLY A 37 -8.54 3.41 12.25
C GLY A 37 -9.04 2.19 13.02
N ASN A 38 -8.13 1.52 13.71
CA ASN A 38 -8.45 0.41 14.62
C ASN A 38 -9.32 0.87 15.81
N ASP A 39 -9.30 2.16 16.12
CA ASP A 39 -10.16 2.82 17.12
C ASP A 39 -11.57 3.17 16.59
N GLY A 40 -11.85 2.87 15.31
CA GLY A 40 -13.13 3.17 14.67
C GLY A 40 -13.28 4.64 14.23
N ILE A 41 -12.26 5.47 14.40
CA ILE A 41 -12.28 6.88 13.99
C ILE A 41 -12.00 6.98 12.49
N GLN A 42 -12.68 7.91 11.81
CA GLN A 42 -12.39 8.27 10.43
C GLN A 42 -11.25 9.29 10.37
N TYR A 43 -10.34 9.12 9.42
CA TYR A 43 -9.19 10.00 9.24
C TYR A 43 -9.12 10.56 7.82
N ASP A 44 -8.68 11.81 7.68
CA ASP A 44 -8.31 12.38 6.39
C ASP A 44 -6.91 11.90 5.92
N SER A 45 -6.49 12.33 4.74
CA SER A 45 -5.17 11.97 4.17
C SER A 45 -3.98 12.51 4.98
N THR A 46 -4.21 13.38 5.97
CA THR A 46 -3.19 13.90 6.89
C THR A 46 -3.22 13.19 8.24
N TYR A 47 -3.97 12.09 8.35
CA TYR A 47 -4.15 11.31 9.57
C TYR A 47 -4.76 12.12 10.73
N LYS A 48 -5.56 13.15 10.42
CA LYS A 48 -6.37 13.89 11.40
C LYS A 48 -7.79 13.34 11.44
N PRO A 49 -8.44 13.28 12.61
CA PRO A 49 -9.84 12.86 12.70
C PRO A 49 -10.73 13.72 11.80
N GLY A 50 -11.49 13.07 10.93
CA GLY A 50 -12.32 13.75 9.94
C GLY A 50 -12.64 12.86 8.74
N THR A 51 -13.47 13.38 7.85
CA THR A 51 -13.80 12.73 6.59
C THR A 51 -12.93 13.27 5.46
N GLY A 52 -12.47 12.39 4.59
CA GLY A 52 -11.67 12.71 3.42
C GLY A 52 -11.20 11.41 2.80
N LYS A 53 -11.59 11.14 1.55
CA LYS A 53 -11.11 9.94 0.86
C LYS A 53 -9.64 10.10 0.50
N THR A 54 -8.90 8.99 0.61
CA THR A 54 -7.46 8.93 0.34
C THR A 54 -7.19 7.91 -0.74
N PHE A 55 -6.27 8.23 -1.66
CA PHE A 55 -5.69 7.25 -2.56
C PHE A 55 -4.63 6.47 -1.81
N TYR A 56 -4.66 5.15 -1.90
CA TYR A 56 -3.64 4.31 -1.29
C TYR A 56 -3.46 2.98 -2.04
N MET A 57 -2.32 2.35 -1.83
CA MET A 57 -1.95 1.08 -2.40
C MET A 57 -2.58 -0.07 -1.64
N THR A 58 -2.96 -1.09 -2.39
CA THR A 58 -3.50 -2.35 -1.87
C THR A 58 -2.85 -3.54 -2.56
N ASP A 59 -2.97 -4.72 -1.97
CA ASP A 59 -2.66 -5.97 -2.68
C ASP A 59 -3.72 -6.29 -3.75
N ASP A 60 -3.54 -7.42 -4.44
CA ASP A 60 -4.44 -7.95 -5.47
C ASP A 60 -5.87 -8.26 -4.97
N ARG A 61 -6.06 -8.34 -3.66
CA ARG A 61 -7.36 -8.59 -2.99
C ARG A 61 -7.95 -7.31 -2.38
N GLY A 62 -7.27 -6.17 -2.50
CA GLY A 62 -7.69 -4.89 -1.96
C GLY A 62 -7.36 -4.70 -0.46
N VAL A 63 -6.42 -5.48 0.08
CA VAL A 63 -5.91 -5.32 1.45
C VAL A 63 -4.91 -4.16 1.48
N THR A 64 -5.07 -3.25 2.43
CA THR A 64 -4.25 -2.05 2.56
C THR A 64 -2.76 -2.37 2.78
N LEU A 65 -1.90 -1.62 2.09
CA LEU A 65 -0.45 -1.69 2.22
C LEU A 65 0.07 -0.47 2.98
N TYR A 66 1.06 -0.71 3.84
CA TYR A 66 1.58 0.26 4.80
C TYR A 66 3.10 0.39 4.70
N SER A 67 3.63 1.52 5.16
CA SER A 67 5.04 1.67 5.56
C SER A 67 5.16 1.89 7.06
N PHE A 68 6.35 1.70 7.60
CA PHE A 68 6.66 2.00 9.00
C PHE A 68 7.45 3.30 9.09
N SER A 69 7.00 4.27 9.88
CA SER A 69 7.62 5.60 9.97
C SER A 69 9.06 5.60 10.48
N PHE A 70 9.52 4.51 11.11
CA PHE A 70 10.88 4.36 11.63
C PHE A 70 11.79 3.53 10.73
N ASP A 71 11.30 3.02 9.60
CA ASP A 71 12.15 2.40 8.58
C ASP A 71 13.06 3.44 7.91
N LYS A 72 14.12 2.92 7.27
CA LYS A 72 15.05 3.70 6.44
C LYS A 72 15.04 3.15 5.03
N SER A 73 15.66 3.89 4.10
CA SER A 73 15.77 3.44 2.72
C SER A 73 16.30 2.00 2.63
N ASP A 74 15.47 1.14 2.06
CA ASP A 74 15.69 -0.30 1.86
C ASP A 74 16.08 -1.05 3.15
N THR A 75 15.62 -0.56 4.30
CA THR A 75 15.92 -1.12 5.63
C THR A 75 14.66 -1.26 6.47
N ASN A 76 14.30 -2.50 6.78
CA ASN A 76 13.22 -2.87 7.70
C ASN A 76 13.75 -2.84 9.15
N ASN A 77 13.20 -1.94 9.96
CA ASN A 77 13.51 -1.78 11.38
C ASN A 77 12.42 -2.35 12.30
N TYR A 78 11.35 -2.90 11.73
CA TYR A 78 10.27 -3.50 12.51
C TYR A 78 10.48 -4.99 12.74
N THR A 79 10.76 -5.73 11.67
CA THR A 79 10.69 -7.19 11.64
C THR A 79 11.84 -7.80 12.43
N LYS A 80 11.51 -8.76 13.30
CA LYS A 80 12.53 -9.48 14.06
C LYS A 80 13.10 -10.64 13.24
N PRO A 81 14.36 -11.06 13.49
CA PRO A 81 14.98 -12.20 12.80
C PRO A 81 14.18 -13.51 12.88
N ASP A 82 13.39 -13.69 13.93
CA ASP A 82 12.54 -14.85 14.17
C ASP A 82 11.09 -14.69 13.70
N PHE A 83 10.75 -13.54 13.08
CA PHE A 83 9.40 -13.16 12.67
C PHE A 83 8.35 -13.18 13.79
N SER A 84 8.77 -13.10 15.06
CA SER A 84 7.85 -13.20 16.20
C SER A 84 6.81 -12.07 16.28
N ASN A 85 7.03 -10.95 15.57
CA ASN A 85 6.10 -9.83 15.45
C ASN A 85 5.40 -9.72 14.09
N ASP A 86 5.68 -10.62 13.14
CA ASP A 86 5.13 -10.61 11.78
C ASP A 86 3.61 -10.86 11.78
N ALA A 87 3.06 -11.48 12.83
CA ALA A 87 1.60 -11.65 12.96
C ALA A 87 0.83 -10.32 13.04
N PHE A 88 1.47 -9.23 13.50
CA PHE A 88 0.83 -7.91 13.60
C PHE A 88 1.09 -7.06 12.36
N TRP A 89 2.33 -7.05 11.87
CA TRP A 89 2.70 -6.34 10.65
C TRP A 89 3.43 -7.28 9.69
N PRO A 90 2.70 -8.15 8.98
CA PRO A 90 3.33 -9.08 8.07
C PRO A 90 4.06 -8.34 6.95
N ILE A 91 5.29 -8.75 6.66
CA ILE A 91 6.00 -8.25 5.47
C ILE A 91 5.21 -8.58 4.19
N PHE A 92 5.13 -7.64 3.25
CA PHE A 92 4.49 -7.88 1.96
C PHE A 92 5.49 -8.55 0.99
N GLN A 93 5.41 -9.87 0.92
CA GLN A 93 6.34 -10.68 0.13
C GLN A 93 5.98 -10.70 -1.35
N ILE A 94 6.92 -10.30 -2.20
CA ILE A 94 6.81 -10.34 -3.67
C ILE A 94 8.12 -10.89 -4.23
N SER A 95 8.04 -11.98 -5.01
CA SER A 95 9.21 -12.58 -5.65
C SER A 95 9.57 -11.93 -6.99
N THR A 96 8.61 -11.25 -7.63
CA THR A 96 8.80 -10.63 -8.94
C THR A 96 7.86 -9.44 -9.07
N ILE A 97 8.44 -8.26 -9.34
CA ILE A 97 7.68 -7.05 -9.63
C ILE A 97 7.12 -7.16 -11.05
N GLN A 98 5.79 -7.26 -11.13
CA GLN A 98 5.04 -7.32 -12.38
C GLN A 98 4.72 -5.90 -12.87
N ASN A 99 3.56 -5.67 -13.49
CA ASN A 99 3.13 -4.35 -13.87
C ASN A 99 2.67 -3.53 -12.66
N THR A 100 2.59 -2.22 -12.82
CA THR A 100 2.11 -1.29 -11.80
C THR A 100 1.06 -0.36 -12.42
N PRO A 101 0.12 0.16 -11.62
CA PRO A 101 -0.76 1.25 -12.05
C PRO A 101 0.03 2.39 -12.69
N SER A 102 -0.55 3.03 -13.71
CA SER A 102 0.13 4.04 -14.53
C SER A 102 0.57 5.29 -13.75
N THR A 103 -0.08 5.59 -12.63
CA THR A 103 0.30 6.67 -11.71
C THR A 103 1.50 6.33 -10.83
N LEU A 104 1.88 5.06 -10.75
CA LEU A 104 3.01 4.60 -9.94
C LEU A 104 4.21 4.30 -10.85
N ASP A 105 5.29 5.06 -10.65
CA ASP A 105 6.56 4.79 -11.33
C ASP A 105 7.10 3.42 -10.91
N LYS A 106 7.10 2.48 -11.86
CA LYS A 106 7.60 1.12 -11.67
C LYS A 106 9.05 1.09 -11.18
N THR A 107 9.88 2.08 -11.56
CA THR A 107 11.29 2.15 -11.17
C THR A 107 11.49 2.44 -9.68
N MET A 108 10.44 2.91 -8.99
CA MET A 108 10.45 3.14 -7.55
C MET A 108 10.18 1.87 -6.75
N PHE A 109 9.81 0.76 -7.39
CA PHE A 109 9.63 -0.53 -6.73
C PHE A 109 10.91 -1.35 -6.76
N SER A 110 11.25 -1.95 -5.63
CA SER A 110 12.35 -2.90 -5.50
C SER A 110 11.98 -4.01 -4.52
N THR A 111 12.93 -4.88 -4.21
CA THR A 111 12.79 -5.89 -3.16
C THR A 111 14.03 -5.91 -2.29
N ILE A 112 13.83 -6.05 -0.98
CA ILE A 112 14.90 -6.32 -0.01
C ILE A 112 14.80 -7.77 0.48
N ASN A 113 15.91 -8.31 0.99
CA ASN A 113 15.92 -9.62 1.61
C ASN A 113 15.79 -9.48 3.13
N GLU A 114 14.57 -9.68 3.63
CA GLU A 114 14.27 -9.66 5.06
C GLU A 114 14.42 -11.07 5.62
N PHE A 115 15.56 -11.34 6.27
CA PHE A 115 15.90 -12.65 6.87
C PHE A 115 15.60 -13.86 5.97
N GLY A 116 15.87 -13.75 4.66
CA GLY A 116 15.67 -14.82 3.67
C GLY A 116 14.32 -14.78 2.95
N LYS A 117 13.48 -13.77 3.20
CA LYS A 117 12.22 -13.55 2.50
C LYS A 117 12.29 -12.26 1.66
N PRO A 118 11.87 -12.29 0.39
CA PRO A 118 11.85 -11.08 -0.43
C PRO A 118 10.68 -10.21 -0.01
N GLN A 119 10.95 -9.01 0.48
CA GLN A 119 9.94 -8.01 0.84
C GLN A 119 9.92 -6.90 -0.21
N LEU A 120 8.73 -6.49 -0.65
CA LEU A 120 8.58 -5.36 -1.56
C LEU A 120 9.00 -4.06 -0.89
N THR A 121 9.68 -3.19 -1.64
CA THR A 121 9.86 -1.77 -1.27
C THR A 121 9.24 -0.85 -2.31
N TYR A 122 8.80 0.33 -1.89
CA TYR A 122 8.39 1.43 -2.77
C TYR A 122 9.02 2.74 -2.29
N LYS A 123 9.76 3.41 -3.17
CA LYS A 123 10.59 4.59 -2.85
C LYS A 123 11.50 4.35 -1.63
N GLY A 124 12.05 3.14 -1.52
CA GLY A 124 12.89 2.71 -0.41
C GLY A 124 12.15 2.29 0.86
N TRP A 125 10.82 2.45 0.96
CA TRP A 125 10.07 2.01 2.13
C TRP A 125 9.74 0.52 2.05
N PRO A 126 10.11 -0.30 3.05
CA PRO A 126 9.60 -1.65 3.19
C PRO A 126 8.07 -1.65 3.32
N VAL A 127 7.41 -2.55 2.59
CA VAL A 127 5.94 -2.61 2.52
C VAL A 127 5.42 -3.71 3.44
N TYR A 128 4.35 -3.41 4.17
CA TYR A 128 3.70 -4.31 5.13
C TYR A 128 2.20 -4.40 4.88
N ARG A 129 1.59 -5.44 5.44
CA ARG A 129 0.16 -5.53 5.73
C ARG A 129 -0.08 -5.35 7.23
N PHE A 130 -1.33 -5.25 7.63
CA PHE A 130 -1.72 -5.26 9.04
C PHE A 130 -2.56 -6.50 9.37
N GLY A 131 -2.12 -7.30 10.35
CA GLY A 131 -2.78 -8.54 10.74
C GLY A 131 -4.26 -8.36 11.12
N PRO A 132 -4.60 -7.40 12.01
CA PRO A 132 -5.99 -7.12 12.40
C PRO A 132 -6.91 -6.55 11.30
N ASP A 133 -6.38 -6.17 10.13
CA ASP A 133 -7.24 -5.95 8.95
C ASP A 133 -7.88 -7.25 8.47
N SER A 134 -7.34 -8.41 8.89
CA SER A 134 -7.88 -9.75 8.66
C SER A 134 -8.06 -10.07 7.17
N LEU A 135 -7.21 -9.48 6.32
CA LEU A 135 -7.28 -9.59 4.85
C LEU A 135 -8.62 -9.12 4.26
N ILE A 136 -9.37 -8.30 5.00
CA ILE A 136 -10.64 -7.73 4.51
C ILE A 136 -10.30 -6.50 3.65
N ARG A 137 -10.81 -6.52 2.42
CA ARG A 137 -10.67 -5.41 1.47
C ARG A 137 -11.09 -4.08 2.10
N GLY A 138 -10.25 -3.06 1.94
CA GLY A 138 -10.54 -1.68 2.36
C GLY A 138 -10.50 -1.45 3.87
N ASN A 139 -10.21 -2.47 4.68
CA ASN A 139 -9.85 -2.22 6.07
C ASN A 139 -8.51 -1.49 6.09
N SER A 140 -8.46 -0.39 6.84
CA SER A 140 -7.27 0.45 6.98
C SER A 140 -6.85 0.59 8.45
N LYS A 141 -7.19 -0.36 9.32
CA LYS A 141 -7.12 -0.18 10.78
C LYS A 141 -5.71 0.13 11.28
N GLY A 142 -4.69 -0.32 10.55
CA GLY A 142 -3.29 -0.09 10.88
C GLY A 142 -2.92 1.39 11.04
N ILE A 143 -3.64 2.31 10.38
CA ILE A 143 -3.28 3.73 10.37
C ILE A 143 -3.25 4.37 11.76
N SER A 144 -3.98 3.83 12.73
CA SER A 144 -4.12 4.40 14.08
C SER A 144 -3.38 3.60 15.16
N VAL A 145 -2.44 2.72 14.78
CA VAL A 145 -1.75 1.82 15.70
C VAL A 145 -0.26 2.19 15.83
N PRO A 146 0.31 2.32 17.03
CA PRO A 146 -0.40 2.60 18.28
C PRO A 146 -1.08 3.97 18.26
N THR A 147 -0.65 4.87 17.37
CA THR A 147 -1.22 6.20 17.15
C THR A 147 -1.15 6.56 15.66
N PRO A 148 -2.01 7.47 15.18
CA PRO A 148 -1.99 7.95 13.81
C PRO A 148 -0.60 8.39 13.31
N GLY A 149 -0.24 7.97 12.09
CA GLY A 149 1.00 8.38 11.42
C GLY A 149 2.23 7.50 11.68
N ILE A 150 2.16 6.50 12.57
CA ILE A 150 3.26 5.53 12.73
C ILE A 150 3.28 4.51 11.58
N TRP A 151 2.10 4.13 11.10
CA TRP A 151 1.92 3.24 9.96
C TRP A 151 1.03 3.90 8.92
N PRO A 152 1.57 4.87 8.17
CA PRO A 152 0.84 5.47 7.08
C PRO A 152 0.54 4.43 5.99
N VAL A 153 -0.59 4.61 5.30
CA VAL A 153 -0.84 3.88 4.06
C VAL A 153 0.16 4.31 2.99
N MET A 154 0.53 3.40 2.11
CA MET A 154 1.38 3.70 0.96
C MET A 154 0.56 4.35 -0.14
N ASP A 155 1.07 5.40 -0.78
CA ASP A 155 0.41 6.09 -1.88
C ASP A 155 1.44 6.70 -2.86
N GLU A 156 0.97 7.34 -3.94
CA GLU A 156 1.85 7.98 -4.92
C GLU A 156 2.62 9.19 -4.35
N PHE A 157 2.09 9.81 -3.31
CA PHE A 157 2.64 11.01 -2.66
C PHE A 157 3.62 10.71 -1.53
N THR A 158 3.76 9.43 -1.17
CA THR A 158 4.71 8.95 -0.16
C THR A 158 6.09 9.45 -0.52
N ALA A 159 6.73 10.19 0.38
CA ALA A 159 8.08 10.71 0.18
C ALA A 159 9.08 9.56 0.09
N ALA A 160 10.25 9.78 -0.51
CA ALA A 160 11.32 8.79 -0.47
C ALA A 160 11.77 8.53 0.97
N ALA A 161 12.10 7.28 1.27
CA ALA A 161 12.62 6.90 2.57
C ALA A 161 13.94 7.62 2.89
N PRO A 162 14.16 8.02 4.16
CA PRO A 162 15.36 8.75 4.57
C PRO A 162 16.58 7.84 4.73
#